data_AF-A0A556TIQ0-F1
#
_entry.id   AF-A0A556TIQ0-F1
#
_cell.length_a   1.000
_cell.length_b   1.000
_cell.length_c   1.000
_cell.angle_alpha   90.00
_cell.angle_beta   90.00
_cell.angle_gamma   90.00
#
_symmetry.space_group_name_H-M   'P 1'
#
loop_
_entity.id
_entity.type
_entity.pdbx_description
1 polymer ?
#
loop_
_entity_poly.entity_id
_entity_poly.type
_entity_poly.pdbx_seq_one_letter_code
_entity_poly.pdbx_strand_id
1 'polypeptide(L)'
;MLGNGDKAKAVHGNGAAKPEAEQPLRNLGVQDDGDVQAMLQGSTMLKLRSPRWQRKRILKLQDDGVTVHCESNGTFSKTKTFSVMEVECVREGCLSESLRKLAGSVQEGQCLTIVFKGGRKSLDLQCESIEEAQHWARGICTLQDRINNMSHTEKLDQYPLTVFNWPDQQIV
;
A
#
# COMPACT_ATOMS: atom_id res chain seq x y z
N MET A 1 0.34 -27.78 65.25
CA MET A 1 -0.79 -28.10 64.35
C MET A 1 -1.47 -26.80 63.95
N LEU A 2 -2.04 -26.80 62.73
CA LEU A 2 -2.74 -25.71 62.03
C LEU A 2 -1.82 -24.81 61.18
N GLY A 3 -1.63 -25.26 59.94
CA GLY A 3 -1.03 -24.48 58.86
C GLY A 3 -2.08 -23.63 58.15
N ASN A 4 -1.65 -22.50 57.58
CA ASN A 4 -2.42 -21.73 56.61
C ASN A 4 -1.57 -21.57 55.34
N GLY A 5 -2.16 -22.02 54.24
CA GLY A 5 -1.47 -22.34 53.00
C GLY A 5 -1.23 -21.18 52.04
N ASP A 6 -0.40 -21.53 51.07
CA ASP A 6 -0.14 -20.84 49.82
C ASP A 6 -1.42 -20.44 49.08
N LYS A 7 -1.47 -19.20 48.60
CA LYS A 7 -2.03 -18.89 47.27
C LYS A 7 -1.18 -17.85 46.56
N ALA A 8 -0.34 -18.35 45.66
CA ALA A 8 0.27 -17.59 44.59
C ALA A 8 -0.80 -16.87 43.77
N LYS A 9 -0.67 -15.56 43.62
CA LYS A 9 -1.50 -14.74 42.75
C LYS A 9 -0.89 -14.80 41.35
N ALA A 10 -1.33 -15.79 40.55
CA ALA A 10 -1.02 -15.83 39.13
C ALA A 10 -1.74 -14.66 38.44
N VAL A 11 -1.01 -13.60 38.13
CA VAL A 11 -1.44 -12.57 37.19
C VAL A 11 -1.28 -13.16 35.80
N HIS A 12 -2.34 -13.80 35.30
CA HIS A 12 -2.51 -13.99 33.87
C HIS A 12 -2.78 -12.62 33.25
N GLY A 13 -1.72 -11.98 32.78
CA GLY A 13 -1.84 -10.88 31.83
C GLY A 13 -2.43 -11.47 30.56
N ASN A 14 -3.75 -11.29 30.39
CA ASN A 14 -4.40 -11.52 29.11
C ASN A 14 -3.79 -10.55 28.11
N GLY A 15 -2.80 -11.03 27.35
CA GLY A 15 -2.34 -10.38 26.13
C GLY A 15 -3.54 -10.30 25.21
N ALA A 16 -4.14 -9.11 25.12
CA ALA A 16 -5.14 -8.80 24.11
C ALA A 16 -4.48 -9.03 22.75
N ALA A 17 -4.85 -10.13 22.08
CA ALA A 17 -4.51 -10.34 20.69
C ALA A 17 -5.08 -9.17 19.89
N LYS A 18 -4.20 -8.23 19.50
CA LYS A 18 -4.52 -7.20 18.52
C LYS A 18 -4.79 -7.89 17.17
N PRO A 19 -5.74 -7.36 16.38
CA PRO A 19 -6.50 -8.15 15.42
C PRO A 19 -5.63 -8.59 14.24
N GLU A 20 -6.02 -9.71 13.63
CA GLU A 20 -5.48 -10.37 12.42
C GLU A 20 -4.86 -9.43 11.37
N ALA A 21 -5.41 -8.22 11.20
CA ALA A 21 -4.95 -7.17 10.30
C ALA A 21 -3.52 -6.66 10.57
N GLU A 22 -3.00 -6.73 11.80
CA GLU A 22 -1.63 -6.27 12.10
C GLU A 22 -0.56 -7.32 11.74
N GLN A 23 -0.94 -8.58 11.51
CA GLN A 23 0.04 -9.64 11.27
C GLN A 23 0.80 -9.47 9.94
N PRO A 24 0.17 -9.15 8.79
CA PRO A 24 0.90 -8.98 7.54
C PRO A 24 1.93 -7.84 7.60
N LEU A 25 1.56 -6.70 8.17
CA LEU A 25 2.45 -5.54 8.31
C LEU A 25 3.63 -5.82 9.26
N ARG A 26 3.39 -6.57 10.34
CA ARG A 26 4.45 -7.02 11.27
C ARG A 26 5.40 -8.01 10.63
N ASN A 27 4.89 -8.97 9.86
CA ASN A 27 5.71 -9.95 9.15
C ASN A 27 6.60 -9.28 8.10
N LEU A 28 6.10 -8.22 7.46
CA LEU A 28 6.89 -7.37 6.56
C LEU A 28 7.87 -6.44 7.29
N GLY A 29 7.73 -6.27 8.62
CA GLY A 29 8.55 -5.38 9.42
C GLY A 29 8.35 -3.90 9.08
N VAL A 30 7.13 -3.51 8.69
CA VAL A 30 6.76 -2.14 8.27
C VAL A 30 5.69 -1.49 9.14
N GLN A 31 5.38 -2.10 10.29
CA GLN A 31 4.30 -1.60 11.16
C GLN A 31 4.56 -0.17 11.69
N ASP A 32 5.83 0.23 11.82
CA ASP A 32 6.23 1.56 12.29
C ASP A 32 6.82 2.44 11.17
N ASP A 33 6.74 1.97 9.91
CA ASP A 33 7.24 2.71 8.75
C ASP A 33 6.32 3.90 8.41
N GLY A 34 6.85 5.12 8.47
CA GLY A 34 6.06 6.34 8.31
C GLY A 34 5.41 6.48 6.92
N ASP A 35 6.08 6.01 5.86
CA ASP A 35 5.56 6.06 4.50
C ASP A 35 4.40 5.07 4.34
N VAL A 36 4.55 3.84 4.87
CA VAL A 36 3.50 2.83 4.87
C VAL A 36 2.30 3.25 5.73
N GLN A 37 2.54 3.85 6.90
CA GLN A 37 1.47 4.37 7.76
C GLN A 37 0.66 5.47 7.07
N ALA A 38 1.31 6.36 6.32
CA ALA A 38 0.61 7.36 5.52
C ALA A 38 -0.27 6.70 4.44
N MET A 39 0.24 5.68 3.75
CA MET A 39 -0.54 4.93 2.77
C MET A 39 -1.74 4.18 3.38
N LEU A 40 -1.60 3.65 4.61
CA LEU A 40 -2.69 3.01 5.36
C LEU A 40 -3.76 4.01 5.82
N GLN A 41 -3.38 5.25 6.14
CA GLN A 41 -4.36 6.31 6.41
C GLN A 41 -5.13 6.67 5.14
N GLY A 42 -4.43 6.66 4.01
CA GLY A 42 -4.98 6.94 2.68
C GLY A 42 -4.91 8.42 2.32
N SER A 43 -4.98 8.68 1.03
CA SER A 43 -4.72 9.98 0.41
C SER A 43 -5.80 10.36 -0.59
N THR A 44 -6.25 11.60 -0.54
CA THR A 44 -7.14 12.14 -1.58
C THR A 44 -6.30 12.78 -2.68
N MET A 45 -6.31 12.19 -3.87
CA MET A 45 -5.49 12.64 -4.99
C MET A 45 -6.33 12.97 -6.22
N LEU A 46 -5.83 13.84 -7.09
CA LEU A 46 -6.38 14.05 -8.42
C LEU A 46 -5.80 13.02 -9.39
N LYS A 47 -6.65 12.12 -9.91
CA LYS A 47 -6.30 11.28 -11.04
C LYS A 47 -6.36 12.09 -12.33
N LEU A 48 -5.23 12.19 -13.00
CA LEU A 48 -5.06 12.97 -14.22
C LEU A 48 -5.04 12.02 -15.42
N ARG A 49 -6.00 12.14 -16.33
CA ARG A 49 -6.01 11.33 -17.58
C ARG A 49 -5.81 12.21 -18.81
N SER A 50 -6.26 13.44 -18.72
CA SER A 50 -6.03 14.49 -19.71
C SER A 50 -6.29 15.84 -19.06
N PRO A 51 -5.92 16.96 -19.69
CA PRO A 51 -6.20 18.28 -19.12
C PRO A 51 -7.69 18.51 -18.79
N ARG A 52 -8.59 17.93 -19.59
CA ARG A 52 -10.05 18.04 -19.43
C ARG A 52 -10.66 16.92 -18.59
N TRP A 53 -9.90 15.91 -18.20
CA TRP A 53 -10.37 14.80 -17.38
C TRP A 53 -9.46 14.63 -16.17
N GLN A 54 -9.92 15.20 -15.06
CA GLN A 54 -9.27 15.13 -13.76
C GLN A 54 -10.34 14.74 -12.74
N ARG A 55 -10.07 13.75 -11.89
CA ARG A 55 -11.04 13.27 -10.93
C ARG A 55 -10.40 12.96 -9.59
N LYS A 56 -10.98 13.47 -8.51
CA LYS A 56 -10.59 13.09 -7.15
C LYS A 56 -10.79 11.60 -6.90
N ARG A 57 -9.81 10.96 -6.29
CA ARG A 57 -9.79 9.56 -5.90
C ARG A 57 -9.22 9.46 -4.50
N ILE A 58 -9.68 8.48 -3.74
CA ILE A 58 -9.06 8.09 -2.49
C ILE A 58 -8.19 6.87 -2.79
N LEU A 59 -6.89 6.99 -2.57
CA LEU A 59 -5.95 5.89 -2.63
C LEU A 59 -5.64 5.43 -1.21
N LYS A 60 -5.70 4.13 -0.95
CA LYS A 60 -5.47 3.59 0.40
C LYS A 60 -4.88 2.19 0.36
N LEU A 61 -3.74 1.98 1.01
CA LEU A 61 -3.20 0.65 1.27
C LEU A 61 -4.11 -0.08 2.27
N GLN A 62 -4.38 -1.36 2.03
CA GLN A 62 -5.13 -2.20 2.95
C GLN A 62 -4.18 -2.85 3.97
N ASP A 63 -4.76 -3.33 5.07
CA ASP A 63 -3.99 -3.91 6.18
C ASP A 63 -3.23 -5.20 5.80
N ASP A 64 -3.50 -5.77 4.62
CA ASP A 64 -2.73 -6.89 4.05
C ASP A 64 -1.31 -6.49 3.59
N GLY A 65 -1.00 -5.19 3.58
CA GLY A 65 0.30 -4.64 3.19
C GLY A 65 0.61 -4.78 1.69
N VAL A 66 -0.37 -5.18 0.87
CA VAL A 66 -0.13 -5.51 -0.53
C VAL A 66 -1.18 -4.92 -1.48
N THR A 67 -2.42 -4.77 -1.03
CA THR A 67 -3.55 -4.31 -1.84
C THR A 67 -3.75 -2.81 -1.66
N VAL A 68 -3.83 -2.08 -2.77
CA VAL A 68 -4.16 -0.66 -2.79
C VAL A 68 -5.55 -0.48 -3.40
N HIS A 69 -6.45 0.15 -2.65
CA HIS A 69 -7.73 0.63 -3.14
C HIS A 69 -7.57 1.98 -3.84
N CYS A 70 -8.28 2.15 -4.94
CA CYS A 70 -8.46 3.40 -5.68
C CYS A 70 -9.97 3.64 -5.81
N GLU A 71 -10.51 4.35 -4.83
CA GLU A 71 -11.92 4.64 -4.69
C GLU A 71 -12.27 5.95 -5.38
N SER A 72 -13.51 6.04 -5.87
CA SER A 72 -14.02 7.27 -6.46
C SER A 72 -15.02 7.90 -5.50
N ASN A 73 -15.06 9.23 -5.43
CA ASN A 73 -15.93 9.99 -4.52
C ASN A 73 -17.44 9.90 -4.85
N GLY A 74 -17.87 9.03 -5.79
CA GLY A 74 -19.28 8.86 -6.17
C GLY A 74 -19.92 7.65 -5.48
N THR A 75 -21.15 7.80 -5.00
CA THR A 75 -21.94 6.81 -4.23
C THR A 75 -22.23 5.48 -4.95
N PHE A 76 -22.00 5.40 -6.27
CA PHE A 76 -22.25 4.19 -7.08
C PHE A 76 -21.00 3.66 -7.79
N SER A 77 -19.82 4.18 -7.49
CA SER A 77 -18.60 3.75 -8.17
C SER A 77 -18.04 2.46 -7.58
N LYS A 78 -17.70 1.53 -8.45
CA LYS A 78 -16.92 0.34 -8.07
C LYS A 78 -15.52 0.76 -7.63
N THR A 79 -15.09 0.31 -6.45
CA THR A 79 -13.69 0.38 -6.02
C THR A 79 -12.83 -0.39 -7.01
N LYS A 80 -11.72 0.23 -7.43
CA LYS A 80 -10.70 -0.42 -8.23
C LYS A 80 -9.53 -0.74 -7.31
N THR A 81 -8.94 -1.92 -7.47
CA THR A 81 -7.76 -2.31 -6.72
C THR A 81 -6.58 -2.52 -7.65
N PHE A 82 -5.39 -2.49 -7.07
CA PHE A 82 -4.17 -3.04 -7.64
C PHE A 82 -3.31 -3.53 -6.48
N SER A 83 -2.35 -4.37 -6.79
CA SER A 83 -1.33 -4.69 -5.81
C SER A 83 -0.05 -3.92 -6.04
N VAL A 84 0.67 -3.59 -4.96
CA VAL A 84 2.04 -3.07 -5.02
C VAL A 84 2.96 -3.95 -5.88
N MET A 85 2.75 -5.27 -5.97
CA MET A 85 3.61 -6.13 -6.80
C MET A 85 3.29 -6.04 -8.31
N GLU A 86 2.11 -5.51 -8.67
CA GLU A 86 1.77 -5.19 -10.07
C GLU A 86 2.44 -3.88 -10.54
N VAL A 87 3.03 -3.11 -9.63
CA VAL A 87 3.74 -1.86 -9.96
C VAL A 87 5.12 -2.21 -10.51
N GLU A 88 5.47 -1.68 -11.68
CA GLU A 88 6.81 -1.78 -12.25
C GLU A 88 7.74 -0.74 -11.63
N CYS A 89 7.30 0.52 -11.56
CA CYS A 89 7.99 1.60 -10.88
C CYS A 89 7.04 2.76 -10.57
N VAL A 90 7.46 3.63 -9.65
CA VAL A 90 6.83 4.94 -9.42
C VAL A 90 7.76 6.01 -9.97
N ARG A 91 7.20 6.95 -10.74
CA ARG A 91 7.94 8.07 -11.32
C ARG A 91 7.44 9.36 -10.68
N GLU A 92 8.29 10.02 -9.90
CA GLU A 92 7.99 11.32 -9.31
C GLU A 92 8.11 12.44 -10.36
N GLY A 93 7.30 13.49 -10.20
CA GLY A 93 7.28 14.62 -11.12
C GLY A 93 6.31 14.45 -12.31
N CYS A 94 6.46 15.34 -13.29
CA CYS A 94 5.59 15.40 -14.47
C CYS A 94 6.17 14.57 -15.63
N LEU A 95 6.49 13.30 -15.39
CA LEU A 95 7.27 12.48 -16.34
C LEU A 95 6.42 11.69 -17.35
N SER A 96 5.11 11.60 -17.16
CA SER A 96 4.21 11.01 -18.16
C SER A 96 3.83 12.01 -19.25
N GLU A 97 3.38 11.54 -20.41
CA GLU A 97 2.90 12.42 -21.47
C GLU A 97 1.70 13.28 -21.02
N SER A 98 0.77 12.70 -20.25
CA SER A 98 -0.42 13.41 -19.74
C SER A 98 -0.02 14.50 -18.75
N LEU A 99 0.92 14.21 -17.84
CA LEU A 99 1.41 15.16 -16.85
C LEU A 99 2.25 16.26 -17.50
N ARG A 100 3.10 15.94 -18.48
CA ARG A 100 3.85 16.96 -19.25
C ARG A 100 2.92 17.97 -19.93
N LYS A 101 1.75 17.55 -20.41
CA LYS A 101 0.73 18.46 -20.98
C LYS A 101 0.09 19.39 -19.94
N LEU A 102 0.23 19.06 -18.65
CA LEU A 102 -0.23 19.83 -17.52
C LEU A 102 0.91 20.57 -16.80
N ALA A 103 2.18 20.32 -17.20
CA ALA A 103 3.34 20.94 -16.60
C ALA A 103 3.23 22.47 -16.69
N GLY A 104 3.47 23.15 -15.56
CA GLY A 104 3.25 24.60 -15.40
C GLY A 104 1.87 24.99 -14.87
N SER A 105 0.88 24.09 -14.90
CA SER A 105 -0.42 24.29 -14.23
C SER A 105 -0.53 23.54 -12.89
N VAL A 106 0.34 22.55 -12.67
CA VAL A 106 0.43 21.75 -11.44
C VAL A 106 1.80 21.94 -10.81
N GLN A 107 1.89 21.78 -9.49
CA GLN A 107 3.19 21.75 -8.81
C GLN A 107 3.86 20.41 -9.09
N GLU A 108 4.96 20.42 -9.84
CA GLU A 108 5.60 19.20 -10.31
C GLU A 108 5.97 18.23 -9.20
N GLY A 109 6.48 18.73 -8.07
CA GLY A 109 6.83 17.89 -6.92
C GLY A 109 5.64 17.19 -6.24
N GLN A 110 4.40 17.61 -6.53
CA GLN A 110 3.19 16.93 -6.04
C GLN A 110 2.70 15.83 -7.00
N CYS A 111 3.34 15.67 -8.16
CA CYS A 111 2.90 14.71 -9.16
C CYS A 111 3.69 13.41 -9.07
N LEU A 112 3.01 12.30 -9.34
CA LEU A 112 3.63 11.01 -9.56
C LEU A 112 2.87 10.18 -10.59
N THR A 113 3.56 9.23 -11.20
CA THR A 113 2.98 8.21 -12.07
C THR A 113 3.31 6.82 -11.53
N ILE A 114 2.27 6.04 -11.23
CA ILE A 114 2.42 4.61 -10.95
C ILE A 114 2.40 3.87 -12.30
N VAL A 115 3.52 3.27 -12.67
CA VAL A 115 3.66 2.45 -13.86
C VAL A 115 3.39 1.00 -13.48
N PHE A 116 2.46 0.35 -14.16
CA PHE A 116 2.14 -1.05 -13.91
C PHE A 116 2.94 -1.96 -14.85
N LYS A 117 3.30 -3.15 -14.36
CA LYS A 117 3.86 -4.22 -15.16
C LYS A 117 2.87 -4.65 -16.25
N GLY A 118 3.40 -5.08 -17.40
CA GLY A 118 2.60 -5.58 -18.52
C GLY A 118 1.78 -4.50 -19.24
N GLY A 119 0.62 -4.86 -19.78
CA GLY A 119 -0.21 -3.97 -20.62
C GLY A 119 -1.16 -3.04 -19.87
N ARG A 120 -1.10 -2.99 -18.53
CA ARG A 120 -2.01 -2.16 -17.72
C ARG A 120 -1.61 -0.69 -17.84
N LYS A 121 -2.60 0.18 -18.09
CA LYS A 121 -2.37 1.63 -18.20
C LYS A 121 -1.86 2.23 -16.90
N SER A 122 -0.80 3.03 -16.98
CA SER A 122 -0.26 3.82 -15.87
C SER A 122 -1.30 4.74 -15.22
N LEU A 123 -1.04 5.09 -13.97
CA LEU A 123 -1.88 5.96 -13.16
C LEU A 123 -1.12 7.24 -12.83
N ASP A 124 -1.51 8.34 -13.48
CA ASP A 124 -0.98 9.68 -13.21
C ASP A 124 -1.82 10.36 -12.11
N LEU A 125 -1.12 10.90 -11.11
CA LEU A 125 -1.70 11.44 -9.88
C LEU A 125 -1.07 12.80 -9.55
N GLN A 126 -1.88 13.67 -8.96
CA GLN A 126 -1.43 14.85 -8.23
C GLN A 126 -1.90 14.74 -6.78
N CYS A 127 -0.95 14.76 -5.87
CA CYS A 127 -1.10 14.74 -4.42
C CYS A 127 -1.37 16.14 -3.86
N GLU A 128 -1.77 16.22 -2.59
CA GLU A 128 -2.00 17.48 -1.89
C GLU A 128 -0.69 18.17 -1.48
N SER A 129 0.39 17.41 -1.32
CA SER A 129 1.72 17.91 -0.98
C SER A 129 2.84 17.09 -1.64
N ILE A 130 4.06 17.66 -1.65
CA ILE A 130 5.27 16.97 -2.12
C ILE A 130 5.56 15.77 -1.20
N GLU A 131 5.42 15.97 0.11
CA GLU A 131 5.62 14.93 1.11
C GLU A 131 4.65 13.75 0.91
N GLU A 132 3.38 14.02 0.59
CA GLU A 132 2.42 12.96 0.27
C GLU A 132 2.83 12.17 -0.98
N ALA A 133 3.30 12.85 -2.04
CA ALA A 133 3.80 12.17 -3.22
C ALA A 133 4.99 11.25 -2.90
N GLN A 134 5.90 11.72 -2.06
CA GLN A 134 7.06 10.97 -1.60
C GLN A 134 6.68 9.77 -0.72
N HIS A 135 5.73 9.93 0.20
CA HIS A 135 5.23 8.82 1.01
C HIS A 135 4.73 7.66 0.12
N TRP A 136 3.98 7.98 -0.94
CA TRP A 136 3.49 6.95 -1.86
C TRP A 136 4.61 6.31 -2.69
N ALA A 137 5.58 7.09 -3.17
CA ALA A 137 6.70 6.55 -3.92
C ALA A 137 7.58 5.62 -3.07
N ARG A 138 8.01 6.10 -1.90
CA ARG A 138 8.87 5.35 -0.97
C ARG A 138 8.15 4.17 -0.33
N GLY A 139 6.88 4.33 0.05
CA GLY A 139 6.09 3.26 0.65
C GLY A 139 5.83 2.09 -0.31
N ILE A 140 5.51 2.37 -1.58
CA ILE A 140 5.40 1.30 -2.60
C ILE A 140 6.74 0.57 -2.76
N CYS A 141 7.84 1.31 -2.89
CA CYS A 141 9.19 0.74 -3.02
C CYS A 141 9.53 -0.17 -1.82
N THR A 142 9.29 0.33 -0.60
CA THR A 142 9.54 -0.39 0.65
C THR A 142 8.75 -1.68 0.71
N LEU A 143 7.44 -1.65 0.40
CA LEU A 143 6.61 -2.85 0.42
C LEU A 143 7.07 -3.88 -0.61
N GLN A 144 7.41 -3.44 -1.83
CA GLN A 144 7.97 -4.32 -2.85
C GLN A 144 9.26 -4.99 -2.40
N ASP A 145 10.18 -4.23 -1.81
CA ASP A 145 11.45 -4.76 -1.29
C ASP A 145 11.24 -5.78 -0.19
N ARG A 146 10.34 -5.51 0.77
CA ARG A 146 10.00 -6.46 1.84
C ARG A 146 9.41 -7.75 1.30
N ILE A 147 8.45 -7.65 0.38
CA ILE A 147 7.79 -8.82 -0.22
C ILE A 147 8.78 -9.62 -1.08
N ASN A 148 9.64 -8.96 -1.87
CA ASN A 148 10.64 -9.64 -2.69
C ASN A 148 11.64 -10.43 -1.82
N ASN A 149 11.97 -9.92 -0.64
CA ASN A 149 12.86 -10.58 0.32
C ASN A 149 12.22 -11.72 1.12
N MET A 150 10.89 -11.91 1.05
CA MET A 150 10.23 -13.07 1.66
C MET A 150 10.57 -14.35 0.92
N SER A 151 10.81 -15.42 1.68
CA SER A 151 10.91 -16.79 1.17
C SER A 151 9.59 -17.25 0.53
N HIS A 152 9.66 -18.31 -0.28
CA HIS A 152 8.47 -18.88 -0.89
C HIS A 152 7.45 -19.36 0.15
N THR A 153 7.92 -19.98 1.24
CA THR A 153 7.07 -20.44 2.34
C THR A 153 6.38 -19.27 3.03
N GLU A 154 7.10 -18.21 3.37
CA GLU A 154 6.49 -17.01 3.98
C GLU A 154 5.45 -16.37 3.06
N LYS A 155 5.72 -16.32 1.74
CA LYS A 155 4.75 -15.82 0.75
C LYS A 155 3.48 -16.66 0.73
N LEU A 156 3.58 -17.99 0.75
CA LEU A 156 2.41 -18.89 0.76
C LEU A 156 1.62 -18.83 2.07
N ASP A 157 2.32 -18.72 3.20
CA ASP A 157 1.71 -18.64 4.52
C ASP A 157 0.93 -17.34 4.71
N GLN A 158 1.49 -16.22 4.24
CA GLN A 158 0.89 -14.90 4.38
C GLN A 158 -0.09 -14.53 3.28
N TYR A 159 0.19 -14.94 2.04
CA TYR A 159 -0.62 -14.64 0.85
C TYR A 159 -0.97 -15.94 0.11
N PRO A 160 -1.96 -16.71 0.61
CA PRO A 160 -2.39 -17.94 -0.05
C PRO A 160 -2.71 -17.68 -1.52
N LEU A 161 -2.44 -18.67 -2.38
CA LEU A 161 -2.50 -18.59 -3.86
C LEU A 161 -3.81 -18.06 -4.45
N THR A 162 -4.88 -17.92 -3.66
CA THR A 162 -6.13 -17.28 -4.05
C THR A 162 -6.00 -15.76 -4.22
N VAL A 163 -4.96 -15.13 -3.68
CA VAL A 163 -4.77 -13.67 -3.66
C VAL A 163 -3.74 -13.20 -4.71
N PHE A 164 -2.79 -14.05 -5.10
CA PHE A 164 -1.64 -13.61 -5.90
C PHE A 164 -1.17 -14.63 -6.94
N ASN A 165 -0.99 -14.18 -8.18
CA ASN A 165 -0.26 -14.92 -9.21
C ASN A 165 1.20 -14.43 -9.19
N TRP A 166 2.00 -15.01 -8.30
CA TRP A 166 3.39 -14.60 -8.10
C TRP A 166 4.24 -14.95 -9.33
N PRO A 167 4.99 -13.99 -9.92
CA PRO A 167 5.71 -14.22 -11.18
C PRO A 167 6.81 -15.28 -11.08
N ASP A 168 7.26 -15.66 -9.88
CA ASP A 168 8.25 -16.74 -9.72
C ASP A 168 7.64 -18.15 -9.88
N GLN A 169 6.42 -18.28 -10.40
CA GLN A 169 5.83 -19.57 -10.78
C GLN A 169 6.14 -20.02 -12.22
N GLN A 170 7.15 -19.45 -12.87
CA GLN A 170 7.69 -19.99 -14.13
C GLN A 170 9.21 -20.11 -14.05
N ILE A 171 9.73 -21.16 -13.42
CA ILE A 171 11.00 -21.92 -13.63
C ILE A 171 10.93 -23.02 -12.53
N VAL A 172 10.72 -24.34 -12.71
CA VAL A 172 11.01 -25.35 -13.74
C VAL A 172 9.86 -26.37 -13.74
#